data_AF-A0A162JX92-F1
#
_entry.id   AF-A0A162JX92-F1
#
_cell.length_a   1.000
_cell.length_b   1.000
_cell.length_c   1.000
_cell.angle_alpha   90.00
_cell.angle_beta   90.00
_cell.angle_gamma   90.00
#
_symmetry.space_group_name_H-M   'P 1'
#
loop_
_entity.id
_entity.type
_entity.pdbx_description
1 polymer ?
#
loop_
_entity_poly.entity_id
_entity_poly.type
_entity_poly.pdbx_seq_one_letter_code
_entity_poly.pdbx_strand_id
1 'polypeptide(L)'
;MNELVRVGTLPQQKLPTAPFSSSSAYFQSLAALHIDHLAARRNDAVDSKADCGRKYAARHLFHKLSRERRLFSSEHDKGPFKLWCDDLRPSNILLDANYQIVAVIDWEFSYAAPNEFTFAPPWWLLLEQPEYWKDGLDDWAEAYKARLPVFLEAMTEAEDDYIASGKLQEDQRLSGKIRESWASGDFWTVYAAWKSFAFDSVYWKELDSRFFGLLVATCDPEDVWKERLGLLDQQTQSAMESFVERKMLETETRVLAWDPD
;
A
#
# COMPACT_ATOMS: atom_id res chain seq x y z
N MET A 1 5.30 -8.66 3.32
CA MET A 1 5.13 -9.89 2.49
C MET A 1 4.82 -11.15 3.31
N ASN A 2 5.39 -11.35 4.51
CA ASN A 2 5.11 -12.53 5.34
C ASN A 2 3.62 -12.73 5.69
N GLU A 3 2.87 -11.64 5.92
CA GLU A 3 1.42 -11.72 6.18
C GLU A 3 0.61 -12.27 5.00
N LEU A 4 1.08 -12.10 3.76
CA LEU A 4 0.41 -12.67 2.59
C LEU A 4 0.46 -14.20 2.58
N VAL A 5 1.56 -14.77 3.06
CA VAL A 5 1.70 -16.22 3.20
C VAL A 5 0.96 -16.70 4.43
N ARG A 6 1.23 -16.09 5.60
CA ARG A 6 0.71 -16.52 6.90
C ARG A 6 -0.80 -16.39 7.03
N VAL A 7 -1.36 -15.27 6.58
CA VAL A 7 -2.78 -14.93 6.74
C VAL A 7 -3.52 -14.94 5.40
N GLY A 8 -2.84 -14.55 4.33
CA GLY A 8 -3.41 -14.46 2.98
C GLY A 8 -3.48 -15.78 2.20
N THR A 9 -2.92 -16.88 2.72
CA THR A 9 -2.83 -18.20 2.05
C THR A 9 -2.13 -18.16 0.69
N LEU A 10 -1.33 -17.13 0.43
CA LEU A 10 -0.52 -17.03 -0.78
C LEU A 10 0.60 -18.07 -0.73
N PRO A 11 0.74 -18.95 -1.73
CA PRO A 11 1.84 -19.91 -1.76
C PRO A 11 3.20 -19.23 -1.73
N GLN A 12 4.15 -19.73 -0.94
CA GLN A 12 5.46 -19.10 -0.80
C GLN A 12 6.20 -19.01 -2.14
N GLN A 13 5.98 -19.96 -3.05
CA GLN A 13 6.61 -19.96 -4.37
C GLN A 13 6.18 -18.79 -5.28
N LYS A 14 5.09 -18.08 -4.93
CA LYS A 14 4.66 -16.85 -5.62
C LYS A 14 5.42 -15.61 -5.16
N LEU A 15 6.10 -15.68 -4.02
CA LEU A 15 6.89 -14.55 -3.52
C LEU A 15 8.13 -14.32 -4.40
N PRO A 16 8.52 -13.05 -4.62
CA PRO A 16 9.78 -12.73 -5.27
C PRO A 16 10.97 -13.26 -4.48
N THR A 17 11.86 -13.99 -5.16
CA THR A 17 13.06 -14.60 -4.55
C THR A 17 14.36 -13.88 -4.94
N ALA A 18 14.27 -12.90 -5.83
CA ALA A 18 15.41 -12.13 -6.34
C ALA A 18 15.23 -10.63 -6.07
N PRO A 19 16.32 -9.86 -5.90
CA PRO A 19 16.25 -8.43 -5.74
C PRO A 19 15.77 -7.74 -7.02
N PHE A 20 15.19 -6.56 -6.86
CA PHE A 20 14.72 -5.74 -7.98
C PHE A 20 15.79 -4.74 -8.41
N SER A 21 15.88 -4.49 -9.72
CA SER A 21 16.83 -3.54 -10.32
C SER A 21 16.27 -2.13 -10.47
N SER A 22 15.00 -1.91 -10.10
CA SER A 22 14.33 -0.62 -10.22
C SER A 22 13.10 -0.52 -9.29
N SER A 23 12.72 0.69 -8.88
CA SER A 23 11.49 0.93 -8.10
C SER A 23 10.24 0.48 -8.86
N SER A 24 10.17 0.75 -10.17
CA SER A 24 9.05 0.29 -11.01
C SER A 24 8.93 -1.24 -11.01
N ALA A 25 10.04 -1.97 -11.09
CA ALA A 25 10.02 -3.43 -11.05
C ALA A 25 9.51 -3.95 -9.70
N TYR A 26 9.90 -3.30 -8.60
CA TYR A 26 9.41 -3.61 -7.26
C TYR A 26 7.88 -3.40 -7.16
N PHE A 27 7.38 -2.22 -7.55
CA PHE A 27 5.93 -1.93 -7.50
C PHE A 27 5.10 -2.79 -8.46
N GLN A 28 5.62 -3.13 -9.64
CA GLN A 28 4.99 -4.09 -10.55
C GLN A 28 4.84 -5.47 -9.90
N SER A 29 5.87 -5.91 -9.18
CA SER A 29 5.82 -7.16 -8.43
C SER A 29 4.78 -7.13 -7.30
N LEU A 30 4.68 -6.02 -6.55
CA LEU A 30 3.63 -5.86 -5.53
C LEU A 30 2.23 -5.87 -6.15
N ALA A 31 2.04 -5.19 -7.28
CA ALA A 31 0.77 -5.19 -7.98
C ALA A 31 0.37 -6.59 -8.49
N ALA A 32 1.33 -7.37 -9.00
CA ALA A 32 1.11 -8.76 -9.38
C ALA A 32 0.76 -9.65 -8.16
N LEU A 33 1.45 -9.44 -7.03
CA LEU A 33 1.16 -10.14 -5.78
C LEU A 33 -0.27 -9.87 -5.27
N HIS A 34 -0.81 -8.67 -5.46
CA HIS A 34 -2.22 -8.41 -5.11
C HIS A 34 -3.19 -9.27 -5.92
N ILE A 35 -2.94 -9.46 -7.22
CA ILE A 35 -3.73 -10.33 -8.10
C ILE A 35 -3.61 -11.79 -7.64
N ASP A 36 -2.37 -12.26 -7.45
CA ASP A 36 -2.10 -13.62 -6.99
C ASP A 36 -2.72 -13.90 -5.61
N HIS A 37 -2.67 -12.94 -4.69
CA HIS A 37 -3.29 -13.05 -3.37
C HIS A 37 -4.81 -13.19 -3.46
N LEU A 38 -5.49 -12.37 -4.27
CA LEU A 38 -6.94 -12.54 -4.48
C LEU A 38 -7.25 -13.89 -5.12
N ALA A 39 -6.42 -14.35 -6.06
CA ALA A 39 -6.60 -15.63 -6.73
C ALA A 39 -6.43 -16.82 -5.76
N ALA A 40 -5.44 -16.76 -4.85
CA ALA A 40 -5.11 -17.80 -3.88
C ALA A 40 -6.10 -17.85 -2.71
N ARG A 41 -6.50 -16.69 -2.18
CA ARG A 41 -7.37 -16.61 -1.00
C ARG A 41 -8.75 -17.16 -1.29
N ARG A 42 -9.12 -18.26 -0.64
CA ARG A 42 -10.43 -18.93 -0.84
C ARG A 42 -11.49 -18.36 0.10
N ASN A 43 -11.21 -18.40 1.40
CA ASN A 43 -12.18 -18.08 2.43
C ASN A 43 -12.18 -16.59 2.77
N ASP A 44 -13.39 -16.05 2.93
CA ASP A 44 -13.66 -14.67 3.33
C ASP A 44 -12.88 -13.65 2.45
N ALA A 45 -12.64 -14.03 1.20
CA ALA A 45 -11.95 -13.22 0.20
C ALA A 45 -12.92 -12.26 -0.49
N VAL A 46 -14.16 -12.73 -0.72
CA VAL A 46 -15.21 -12.03 -1.46
C VAL A 46 -16.58 -12.31 -0.83
N ASP A 47 -17.44 -11.30 -0.80
CA ASP A 47 -18.78 -11.39 -0.19
C ASP A 47 -19.89 -11.63 -1.21
N SER A 48 -19.66 -11.25 -2.46
CA SER A 48 -20.62 -11.40 -3.56
C SER A 48 -19.91 -11.42 -4.92
N LYS A 49 -20.65 -11.74 -6.00
CA LYS A 49 -20.14 -11.61 -7.38
C LYS A 49 -19.71 -10.17 -7.70
N ALA A 50 -20.47 -9.18 -7.24
CA ALA A 50 -20.18 -7.77 -7.46
C ALA A 50 -18.92 -7.34 -6.71
N ASP A 51 -18.78 -7.75 -5.45
CA ASP A 51 -17.57 -7.52 -4.65
C ASP A 51 -16.33 -8.19 -5.29
N CYS A 52 -16.46 -9.44 -5.75
CA CYS A 52 -15.39 -10.13 -6.46
C CYS A 52 -14.98 -9.39 -7.75
N GLY A 53 -15.96 -8.92 -8.54
CA GLY A 53 -15.69 -8.14 -9.75
C GLY A 53 -14.98 -6.81 -9.46
N ARG A 54 -15.43 -6.10 -8.40
CA ARG A 54 -14.82 -4.87 -7.90
C ARG A 54 -13.37 -5.10 -7.46
N LYS A 55 -13.12 -6.13 -6.66
CA LYS A 55 -11.78 -6.53 -6.19
C LYS A 55 -10.85 -6.94 -7.33
N TYR A 56 -11.38 -7.64 -8.33
CA TYR A 56 -10.65 -8.04 -9.54
C TYR A 56 -10.24 -6.81 -10.35
N ALA A 57 -11.21 -5.94 -10.68
CA ALA A 57 -10.96 -4.73 -11.45
C ALA A 57 -9.90 -3.83 -10.80
N ALA A 58 -10.01 -3.55 -9.50
CA ALA A 58 -9.06 -2.71 -8.77
C ALA A 58 -7.60 -3.20 -8.91
N ARG A 59 -7.37 -4.50 -8.70
CA ARG A 59 -6.02 -5.10 -8.75
C ARG A 59 -5.45 -5.08 -10.16
N HIS A 60 -6.26 -5.39 -11.17
CA HIS A 60 -5.83 -5.36 -12.56
C HIS A 60 -5.57 -3.93 -13.06
N LEU A 61 -6.35 -2.94 -12.62
CA LEU A 61 -6.13 -1.53 -12.94
C LEU A 61 -4.86 -0.99 -12.26
N PHE A 62 -4.65 -1.32 -10.99
CA PHE A 62 -3.41 -0.97 -10.29
C PHE A 62 -2.18 -1.62 -10.94
N HIS A 63 -2.29 -2.89 -11.35
CA HIS A 63 -1.25 -3.56 -12.12
C HIS A 63 -1.02 -2.90 -13.48
N LYS A 64 -2.07 -2.48 -14.20
CA LYS A 64 -1.96 -1.68 -15.43
C LYS A 64 -1.20 -0.38 -15.19
N LEU A 65 -1.55 0.39 -14.15
CA LEU A 65 -0.85 1.63 -13.78
C LEU A 65 0.63 1.38 -13.47
N SER A 66 0.96 0.28 -12.79
CA SER A 66 2.35 -0.10 -12.50
C SER A 66 3.15 -0.42 -13.77
N ARG A 67 2.53 -1.10 -14.75
CA ARG A 67 3.16 -1.44 -16.04
C ARG A 67 3.34 -0.23 -16.93
N GLU A 68 2.38 0.70 -16.89
CA GLU A 68 2.44 1.98 -17.60
C GLU A 68 3.37 3.01 -16.94
N ARG A 69 3.99 2.67 -15.80
CA ARG A 69 4.85 3.56 -15.00
C ARG A 69 4.15 4.86 -14.60
N ARG A 70 2.88 4.75 -14.23
CA ARG A 70 2.03 5.89 -13.84
C ARG A 70 1.87 6.05 -12.32
N LEU A 71 2.35 5.10 -11.53
CA LEU A 71 2.22 5.12 -10.06
C LEU A 71 3.06 6.22 -9.41
N PHE A 72 4.28 6.46 -9.92
CA PHE A 72 5.24 7.42 -9.38
C PHE A 72 6.03 8.09 -10.51
N SER A 73 6.72 9.19 -10.18
CA SER A 73 7.72 9.80 -11.06
C SER A 73 8.87 8.83 -11.36
N SER A 74 9.48 8.96 -12.55
CA SER A 74 10.66 8.15 -12.92
C SER A 74 11.97 8.59 -12.24
N GLU A 75 11.94 9.70 -11.49
CA GLU A 75 13.11 10.31 -10.85
C GLU A 75 13.91 9.33 -9.98
N HIS A 76 13.22 8.45 -9.24
CA HIS A 76 13.86 7.49 -8.32
C HIS A 76 13.80 6.04 -8.83
N ASP A 77 13.44 5.81 -10.10
CA ASP A 77 13.27 4.44 -10.63
C ASP A 77 14.58 3.62 -10.53
N LYS A 78 15.74 4.28 -10.62
CA LYS A 78 17.06 3.64 -10.50
C LYS A 78 17.67 3.75 -9.09
N GLY A 79 16.86 4.14 -8.12
CA GLY A 79 17.26 4.35 -6.74
C GLY A 79 17.42 5.84 -6.37
N PRO A 80 17.98 6.13 -5.19
CA PRO A 80 18.56 5.16 -4.24
C PRO A 80 17.52 4.22 -3.64
N PHE A 81 17.95 3.02 -3.23
CA PHE A 81 17.15 2.14 -2.37
C PHE A 81 17.58 2.36 -0.91
N LYS A 82 16.61 2.46 -0.01
CA LYS A 82 16.83 2.82 1.40
C LYS A 82 16.47 1.65 2.31
N LEU A 83 17.17 1.52 3.44
CA LEU A 83 16.75 0.60 4.48
C LEU A 83 15.40 1.09 5.02
N TRP A 84 14.40 0.22 4.97
CA TRP A 84 13.05 0.47 5.43
C TRP A 84 12.62 -0.66 6.36
N CYS A 85 11.82 -0.35 7.38
CA CYS A 85 11.21 -1.33 8.26
C CYS A 85 9.70 -1.06 8.35
N ASP A 86 8.92 -2.09 8.00
CA ASP A 86 7.46 -2.02 7.96
C ASP A 86 6.81 -1.79 9.34
N ASP A 87 7.53 -2.14 10.42
CA ASP A 87 7.07 -2.02 11.80
C ASP A 87 7.89 -1.02 12.62
N LEU A 88 8.42 0.03 11.98
CA LEU A 88 9.13 1.12 12.68
C LEU A 88 8.14 2.05 13.41
N ARG A 89 7.47 1.55 14.44
CA ARG A 89 6.42 2.25 15.21
C ARG A 89 6.89 2.59 16.64
N PRO A 90 6.19 3.48 17.37
CA PRO A 90 6.64 3.94 18.69
C PRO A 90 6.86 2.82 19.73
N SER A 91 6.12 1.71 19.64
CA SER A 91 6.32 0.56 20.56
C SER A 91 7.68 -0.12 20.41
N ASN A 92 8.38 0.12 19.30
CA ASN A 92 9.69 -0.46 18.99
C ASN A 92 10.84 0.55 19.26
N ILE A 93 10.53 1.67 19.91
CA ILE A 93 11.51 2.69 20.34
C ILE A 93 11.61 2.65 21.86
N LEU A 94 12.81 2.31 22.37
CA LEU A 94 13.09 2.26 23.80
C LEU A 94 13.56 3.63 24.29
N LEU A 95 13.01 4.06 25.42
CA LEU A 95 13.36 5.30 26.11
C LEU A 95 13.98 5.01 27.48
N ASP A 96 14.93 5.83 27.92
CA ASP A 96 15.41 5.83 29.30
C ASP A 96 14.48 6.62 30.25
N ALA A 97 14.87 6.72 31.52
CA ALA A 97 14.13 7.46 32.54
C ALA A 97 14.04 8.99 32.27
N ASN A 98 14.84 9.52 31.34
CA ASN A 98 14.86 10.92 30.93
C ASN A 98 14.21 11.13 29.54
N TYR A 99 13.44 10.15 29.06
CA TYR A 99 12.80 10.15 27.75
C TYR A 99 13.77 10.26 26.56
N GLN A 100 15.03 9.87 26.75
CA GLN A 100 16.00 9.80 25.66
C GLN A 100 15.90 8.46 24.94
N ILE A 101 15.96 8.50 23.61
CA ILE A 101 15.99 7.28 22.79
C ILE A 101 17.29 6.52 23.07
N VAL A 102 17.16 5.28 23.57
CA VAL A 102 18.31 4.41 23.87
C VAL A 102 18.52 3.32 22.83
N ALA A 103 17.44 2.83 22.22
CA ALA A 103 17.51 1.81 21.19
C ALA A 103 16.25 1.79 20.33
N VAL A 104 16.41 1.36 19.09
CA VAL A 104 15.32 0.94 18.21
C VAL A 104 15.44 -0.57 18.05
N ILE A 105 14.37 -1.29 18.32
CA ILE A 105 14.32 -2.76 18.31
C ILE A 105 13.43 -3.27 17.18
N ASP A 106 13.32 -4.58 17.08
CA ASP A 106 12.39 -5.28 16.17
C ASP A 106 12.63 -5.00 14.68
N TRP A 107 13.86 -5.29 14.23
CA TRP A 107 14.30 -5.08 12.85
C TRP A 107 13.93 -6.23 11.90
N GLU A 108 13.14 -7.21 12.34
CA GLU A 108 12.90 -8.45 11.58
C GLU A 108 12.15 -8.24 10.24
N PHE A 109 11.45 -7.12 10.10
CA PHE A 109 10.75 -6.72 8.88
C PHE A 109 11.51 -5.68 8.05
N SER A 110 12.83 -5.61 8.21
CA SER A 110 13.65 -4.62 7.50
C SER A 110 14.15 -5.12 6.15
N TYR A 111 14.10 -4.25 5.14
CA TYR A 111 14.56 -4.57 3.78
C TYR A 111 15.00 -3.30 3.03
N ALA A 112 15.64 -3.48 1.88
CA ALA A 112 15.95 -2.37 0.97
C ALA A 112 14.71 -2.04 0.12
N ALA A 113 14.09 -0.89 0.38
CA ALA A 113 12.88 -0.43 -0.30
C ALA A 113 13.16 0.68 -1.32
N PRO A 114 12.27 0.87 -2.32
CA PRO A 114 12.23 2.08 -3.13
C PRO A 114 12.22 3.36 -2.29
N ASN A 115 12.85 4.42 -2.79
CA ASN A 115 12.97 5.70 -2.09
C ASN A 115 11.60 6.31 -1.73
N GLU A 116 10.58 6.02 -2.55
CA GLU A 116 9.21 6.47 -2.40
C GLU A 116 8.59 6.07 -1.04
N PHE A 117 9.03 4.96 -0.44
CA PHE A 117 8.60 4.57 0.90
C PHE A 117 9.02 5.59 1.97
N THR A 118 10.21 6.19 1.83
CA THR A 118 10.71 7.18 2.79
C THR A 118 9.95 8.50 2.75
N PHE A 119 9.17 8.75 1.70
CA PHE A 119 8.33 9.93 1.57
C PHE A 119 6.91 9.67 2.07
N ALA A 120 6.51 8.43 2.30
CA ALA A 120 5.22 8.14 2.89
C ALA A 120 5.25 8.51 4.38
N PRO A 121 4.39 9.42 4.86
CA PRO A 121 4.31 9.72 6.28
C PRO A 121 3.92 8.45 7.08
N PRO A 122 4.36 8.32 8.34
CA PRO A 122 4.14 7.11 9.10
C PRO A 122 2.65 6.91 9.42
N TRP A 123 2.06 5.79 8.98
CA TRP A 123 0.66 5.47 9.26
C TRP A 123 0.34 5.47 10.76
N TRP A 124 1.33 5.12 11.61
CA TRP A 124 1.18 5.02 13.06
C TRP A 124 1.09 6.37 13.77
N LEU A 125 1.06 7.51 13.07
CA LEU A 125 0.87 8.82 13.70
C LEU A 125 -0.42 8.87 14.55
N LEU A 126 -1.46 8.15 14.15
CA LEU A 126 -2.71 7.99 14.91
C LEU A 126 -2.73 6.74 15.80
N LEU A 127 -1.62 5.98 15.84
CA LEU A 127 -1.44 4.72 16.56
C LEU A 127 -2.37 3.56 16.13
N GLU A 128 -3.23 3.79 15.14
CA GLU A 128 -4.18 2.82 14.60
C GLU A 128 -4.15 2.84 13.07
N GLN A 129 -4.25 1.66 12.45
CA GLN A 129 -4.23 1.55 10.98
C GLN A 129 -5.56 2.01 10.37
N PRO A 130 -5.54 2.61 9.16
CA PRO A 130 -6.74 3.03 8.45
C PRO A 130 -7.85 1.96 8.37
N GLU A 131 -7.49 0.70 8.13
CA GLU A 131 -8.44 -0.41 8.03
C GLU A 131 -9.11 -0.83 9.35
N TYR A 132 -8.53 -0.46 10.50
CA TYR A 132 -9.08 -0.75 11.83
C TYR A 132 -9.75 0.47 12.47
N TRP A 133 -9.76 1.61 11.78
CA TRP A 133 -10.38 2.82 12.28
C TRP A 133 -11.90 2.68 12.34
N LYS A 134 -12.46 2.80 13.55
CA LYS A 134 -13.87 2.54 13.83
C LYS A 134 -14.82 3.37 12.97
N ASP A 135 -14.48 4.64 12.75
CA ASP A 135 -15.31 5.60 12.04
C ASP A 135 -15.01 5.62 10.51
N GLY A 136 -14.15 4.70 10.04
CA GLY A 136 -13.85 4.46 8.63
C GLY A 136 -12.69 5.29 8.08
N LEU A 137 -12.31 4.98 6.83
CA LEU A 137 -11.12 5.55 6.17
C LEU A 137 -11.15 7.09 6.07
N ASP A 138 -12.32 7.67 5.81
CA ASP A 138 -12.44 9.11 5.57
C ASP A 138 -12.20 9.91 6.86
N ASP A 139 -12.74 9.41 7.98
CA ASP A 139 -12.50 9.99 9.30
C ASP A 139 -11.04 9.83 9.72
N TRP A 140 -10.45 8.65 9.46
CA TRP A 140 -9.01 8.43 9.69
C TRP A 140 -8.17 9.44 8.90
N ALA A 141 -8.49 9.66 7.62
CA ALA A 141 -7.74 10.58 6.75
C ALA A 141 -7.83 12.03 7.23
N GLU A 142 -9.01 12.49 7.66
CA GLU A 142 -9.18 13.83 8.22
C GLU A 142 -8.48 14.00 9.58
N ALA A 143 -8.58 13.00 10.47
CA ALA A 143 -7.83 12.98 11.72
C ALA A 143 -6.31 13.02 11.47
N TYR A 144 -5.83 12.25 10.49
CA TYR A 144 -4.42 12.17 10.13
C TYR A 144 -3.93 13.50 9.60
N LYS A 145 -4.66 14.08 8.65
CA LYS A 145 -4.39 15.40 8.06
C LYS A 145 -4.33 16.51 9.11
N ALA A 146 -5.16 16.45 10.14
CA ALA A 146 -5.13 17.42 11.24
C ALA A 146 -3.88 17.29 12.12
N ARG A 147 -3.27 16.10 12.22
CA ARG A 147 -2.09 15.83 13.07
C ARG A 147 -0.76 15.93 12.33
N LEU A 148 -0.77 15.66 11.02
CA LEU A 148 0.43 15.68 10.19
C LEU A 148 1.25 16.98 10.31
N PRO A 149 0.66 18.19 10.39
CA PRO A 149 1.45 19.42 10.55
C PRO A 149 2.34 19.43 11.79
N VAL A 150 1.86 18.92 12.92
CA VAL A 150 2.61 18.86 14.18
C VAL A 150 3.81 17.92 14.04
N PHE A 151 3.60 16.77 13.38
CA PHE A 151 4.69 15.83 13.09
C PHE A 151 5.74 16.46 12.16
N LEU A 152 5.30 17.16 11.11
CA LEU A 152 6.19 17.81 10.16
C LEU A 152 6.98 18.96 10.80
N GLU A 153 6.38 19.71 11.73
CA GLU A 153 7.06 20.75 12.49
C GLU A 153 8.19 20.16 13.34
N ALA A 154 7.88 19.17 14.18
CA ALA A 154 8.88 18.48 15.01
C ALA A 154 9.99 17.82 14.17
N MET A 155 9.63 17.24 13.02
CA MET A 155 10.59 16.67 12.08
C MET A 155 11.49 17.73 11.47
N THR A 156 10.95 18.88 11.09
CA THR A 156 11.72 19.99 10.51
C THR A 156 12.75 20.52 11.52
N GLU A 157 12.34 20.71 12.78
CA GLU A 157 13.24 21.15 13.86
C GLU A 157 14.38 20.15 14.07
N ALA A 158 14.06 18.85 14.14
CA ALA A 158 15.07 17.80 14.29
C ALA A 158 16.03 17.73 13.09
N GLU A 159 15.52 17.88 11.87
CA GLU A 159 16.35 17.95 10.66
C GLU A 159 17.26 19.18 10.69
N ASP A 160 16.77 20.35 11.09
CA ASP A 160 17.54 21.59 11.19
C ASP A 160 18.72 21.45 12.16
N ASP A 161 18.50 20.86 13.34
CA ASP A 161 19.55 20.59 14.32
C ASP A 161 20.61 19.62 13.78
N TYR A 162 20.19 18.60 13.03
CA TYR A 162 21.10 17.62 12.42
C TYR A 162 21.89 18.22 11.26
N ILE A 163 21.28 19.13 10.49
CA ILE A 163 21.96 19.87 9.41
C ILE A 163 22.96 20.86 10.01
N ALA A 164 22.57 21.63 11.03
CA ALA A 164 23.45 22.55 11.73
C ALA A 164 24.65 21.87 12.38
N SER A 165 24.49 20.62 12.84
CA SER A 165 25.58 19.80 13.39
C SER A 165 26.37 19.01 12.34
N GLY A 166 26.04 19.13 11.05
CA GLY A 166 26.72 18.45 9.94
C GLY A 166 26.46 16.95 9.85
N LYS A 167 25.44 16.43 10.55
CA LYS A 167 25.05 15.00 10.55
C LYS A 167 24.10 14.64 9.41
N LEU A 168 23.41 15.63 8.85
CA LEU A 168 22.46 15.50 7.73
C LEU A 168 22.77 16.57 6.68
N GLN A 169 22.61 16.23 5.40
CA GLN A 169 22.71 17.19 4.30
C GLN A 169 21.33 17.72 3.92
N GLU A 170 21.24 18.94 3.39
CA GLU A 170 19.96 19.57 3.04
C GLU A 170 19.15 18.77 2.01
N ASP A 171 19.82 18.09 1.07
CA ASP A 171 19.18 17.24 0.05
C ASP A 171 18.61 15.92 0.62
N GLN A 172 19.03 15.55 1.84
CA GLN A 172 18.54 14.41 2.60
C GLN A 172 17.30 14.75 3.44
N ARG A 173 16.88 16.02 3.48
CA ARG A 173 15.66 16.45 4.18
C ARG A 173 14.43 15.72 3.61
N LEU A 174 13.62 15.17 4.50
CA LEU A 174 12.43 14.38 4.18
C LEU A 174 11.12 15.10 4.51
N SER A 175 11.09 16.01 5.50
CA SER A 175 9.86 16.72 5.90
C SER A 175 9.11 17.36 4.71
N GLY A 176 9.82 18.01 3.80
CA GLY A 176 9.25 18.56 2.56
C GLY A 176 8.64 17.50 1.65
N LYS A 177 9.39 16.42 1.40
CA LYS A 177 8.97 15.30 0.54
C LYS A 177 7.78 14.55 1.12
N ILE A 178 7.73 14.41 2.45
CA ILE A 178 6.62 13.79 3.17
C ILE A 178 5.35 14.63 3.06
N ARG A 179 5.48 15.95 3.22
CA ARG A 179 4.37 16.89 3.02
C ARG A 179 3.81 16.79 1.59
N GLU A 180 4.70 16.77 0.59
CA GLU A 180 4.32 16.65 -0.82
C GLU A 180 3.67 15.30 -1.12
N SER A 181 4.21 14.20 -0.59
CA SER A 181 3.67 12.85 -0.75
C SER A 181 2.24 12.71 -0.20
N TRP A 182 1.95 13.34 0.95
CA TRP A 182 0.58 13.41 1.46
C TRP A 182 -0.33 14.24 0.54
N ALA A 183 0.14 15.42 0.12
CA ALA A 183 -0.66 16.32 -0.72
C ALA A 183 -0.92 15.79 -2.13
N SER A 184 0.03 15.05 -2.72
CA SER A 184 -0.10 14.41 -4.03
C SER A 184 -0.93 13.12 -3.99
N GLY A 185 -1.08 12.52 -2.80
CA GLY A 185 -1.67 11.20 -2.61
C GLY A 185 -0.69 10.04 -2.83
N ASP A 186 0.62 10.29 -2.98
CA ASP A 186 1.64 9.23 -3.12
C ASP A 186 1.75 8.36 -1.87
N PHE A 187 1.44 8.92 -0.70
CA PHE A 187 1.21 8.14 0.51
C PHE A 187 0.26 6.97 0.26
N TRP A 188 -0.90 7.23 -0.35
CA TRP A 188 -1.91 6.19 -0.60
C TRP A 188 -1.44 5.19 -1.64
N THR A 189 -0.65 5.61 -2.62
CA THR A 189 -0.06 4.69 -3.60
C THR A 189 0.90 3.72 -2.94
N VAL A 190 1.80 4.21 -2.08
CA VAL A 190 2.72 3.38 -1.29
C VAL A 190 1.93 2.49 -0.32
N TYR A 191 0.95 3.06 0.39
CA TYR A 191 0.12 2.35 1.35
C TYR A 191 -0.65 1.20 0.68
N ALA A 192 -1.30 1.45 -0.46
CA ALA A 192 -2.01 0.41 -1.22
C ALA A 192 -1.05 -0.64 -1.80
N ALA A 193 0.13 -0.24 -2.30
CA ALA A 193 1.13 -1.19 -2.78
C ALA A 193 1.55 -2.16 -1.66
N TRP A 194 1.72 -1.64 -0.45
CA TRP A 194 2.21 -2.37 0.71
C TRP A 194 1.12 -3.20 1.42
N LYS A 195 -0.06 -2.64 1.68
CA LYS A 195 -1.13 -3.26 2.48
C LYS A 195 -2.20 -3.94 1.63
N SER A 196 -2.02 -5.24 1.39
CA SER A 196 -2.96 -6.02 0.57
C SER A 196 -4.37 -6.19 1.15
N PHE A 197 -4.54 -6.10 2.46
CA PHE A 197 -5.86 -6.26 3.10
C PHE A 197 -6.69 -4.98 3.07
N ALA A 198 -6.05 -3.81 3.17
CA ALA A 198 -6.69 -2.50 3.03
C ALA A 198 -6.81 -2.04 1.56
N PHE A 199 -6.20 -2.78 0.63
CA PHE A 199 -6.04 -2.38 -0.76
C PHE A 199 -7.35 -1.93 -1.41
N ASP A 200 -8.43 -2.70 -1.24
CA ASP A 200 -9.70 -2.41 -1.90
C ASP A 200 -10.31 -1.08 -1.47
N SER A 201 -10.36 -0.84 -0.15
CA SER A 201 -10.89 0.41 0.41
C SER A 201 -10.05 1.61 0.00
N VAL A 202 -8.72 1.50 0.09
CA VAL A 202 -7.79 2.58 -0.28
C VAL A 202 -7.83 2.85 -1.78
N TYR A 203 -7.84 1.81 -2.61
CA TYR A 203 -7.84 1.96 -4.06
C TYR A 203 -9.07 2.74 -4.55
N TRP A 204 -10.28 2.31 -4.14
CA TRP A 204 -11.50 2.94 -4.64
C TRP A 204 -11.73 4.35 -4.09
N LYS A 205 -11.28 4.63 -2.86
CA LYS A 205 -11.45 5.96 -2.25
C LYS A 205 -10.40 6.96 -2.69
N GLU A 206 -9.13 6.56 -2.70
CA GLU A 206 -8.00 7.49 -2.83
C GLU A 206 -7.30 7.42 -4.20
N LEU A 207 -7.32 6.27 -4.88
CA LEU A 207 -6.51 6.04 -6.08
C LEU A 207 -7.29 6.07 -7.39
N ASP A 208 -8.51 5.54 -7.45
CA ASP A 208 -9.27 5.43 -8.71
C ASP A 208 -9.48 6.80 -9.35
N SER A 209 -10.05 7.75 -8.60
CA SER A 209 -10.33 9.10 -9.09
C SER A 209 -9.05 9.87 -9.43
N ARG A 210 -7.97 9.63 -8.68
CA ARG A 210 -6.65 10.22 -8.92
C ARG A 210 -6.08 9.81 -10.28
N PHE A 211 -6.16 8.52 -10.63
CA PHE A 211 -5.53 8.00 -11.84
C PHE A 211 -6.44 7.95 -13.07
N PHE A 212 -7.75 7.85 -12.88
CA PHE A 212 -8.73 7.68 -13.95
C PHE A 212 -9.78 8.79 -14.01
N GLY A 213 -9.66 9.82 -13.16
CA GLY A 213 -10.59 10.95 -13.08
C GLY A 213 -11.92 10.58 -12.42
N LEU A 214 -12.72 11.57 -12.05
CA LEU A 214 -14.08 11.33 -11.55
C LEU A 214 -14.97 10.82 -12.69
N LEU A 215 -15.73 9.75 -12.45
CA LEU A 215 -16.82 9.37 -13.35
C LEU A 215 -17.94 10.40 -13.24
N VAL A 216 -18.56 10.73 -14.38
CA VAL A 216 -19.77 11.55 -14.42
C VAL A 216 -20.86 10.81 -13.63
N ALA A 217 -21.64 11.54 -12.83
CA ALA A 217 -22.59 11.07 -11.81
C ALA A 217 -23.78 10.20 -12.28
N THR A 218 -23.65 9.50 -13.41
CA THR A 218 -24.69 8.65 -14.00
C THR A 218 -24.63 7.20 -13.54
N CYS A 219 -23.54 6.77 -12.88
CA CYS A 219 -23.36 5.39 -12.40
C CYS A 219 -23.50 5.34 -10.87
N ASP A 220 -24.11 4.26 -10.36
CA ASP A 220 -24.07 3.93 -8.94
C ASP A 220 -22.60 3.81 -8.49
N PRO A 221 -22.18 4.43 -7.37
CA PRO A 221 -20.84 4.24 -6.80
C PRO A 221 -20.42 2.77 -6.70
N GLU A 222 -21.38 1.86 -6.48
CA GLU A 222 -21.14 0.43 -6.38
C GLU A 222 -20.78 -0.25 -7.71
N ASP A 223 -21.09 0.40 -8.84
CA ASP A 223 -20.97 -0.11 -10.20
C ASP A 223 -19.85 0.58 -11.02
N VAL A 224 -19.16 1.55 -10.44
CA VAL A 224 -17.99 2.25 -11.03
C VAL A 224 -16.98 1.27 -11.64
N TRP A 225 -16.76 0.13 -10.99
CA TRP A 225 -15.81 -0.88 -11.45
C TRP A 225 -16.17 -1.49 -12.81
N LYS A 226 -17.46 -1.52 -13.20
CA LYS A 226 -17.91 -2.03 -14.50
C LYS A 226 -17.45 -1.13 -15.65
N GLU A 227 -17.56 0.18 -15.47
CA GLU A 227 -17.04 1.16 -16.45
C GLU A 227 -15.51 1.10 -16.50
N ARG A 228 -14.85 0.99 -15.34
CA ARG A 228 -13.39 0.87 -15.27
C ARG A 228 -12.87 -0.42 -15.90
N LEU A 229 -13.65 -1.50 -15.88
CA LEU A 229 -13.30 -2.76 -16.52
C LEU A 229 -12.99 -2.57 -18.02
N GLY A 230 -13.68 -1.64 -18.68
CA GLY A 230 -13.45 -1.30 -20.08
C GLY A 230 -12.05 -0.73 -20.38
N LEU A 231 -11.30 -0.30 -19.36
CA LEU A 231 -9.93 0.21 -19.50
C LEU A 231 -8.86 -0.90 -19.52
N LEU A 232 -9.24 -2.13 -19.17
CA LEU A 232 -8.36 -3.30 -19.16
C LEU A 232 -8.26 -3.92 -20.56
N ASP A 233 -7.26 -4.76 -20.79
CA ASP A 233 -7.14 -5.50 -22.06
C ASP A 233 -8.23 -6.59 -22.18
N GLN A 234 -8.52 -7.00 -23.42
CA GLN A 234 -9.59 -7.95 -23.73
C GLN A 234 -9.42 -9.31 -23.04
N GLN A 235 -8.18 -9.76 -22.85
CA GLN A 235 -7.89 -11.03 -22.18
C GLN A 235 -8.28 -10.94 -20.70
N THR A 236 -7.87 -9.87 -20.03
CA THR A 236 -8.22 -9.60 -18.63
C THR A 236 -9.73 -9.44 -18.44
N GLN A 237 -10.42 -8.75 -19.35
CA GLN A 237 -11.88 -8.59 -19.28
C GLN A 237 -12.60 -9.94 -19.44
N SER A 238 -12.22 -10.74 -20.45
CA SER A 238 -12.87 -12.03 -20.74
C SER A 238 -12.61 -13.07 -19.65
N ALA A 239 -11.49 -12.99 -18.94
CA ALA A 239 -11.17 -13.91 -17.85
C ALA A 239 -11.99 -13.66 -16.57
N MET A 240 -12.54 -12.46 -16.40
CA MET A 240 -13.20 -12.05 -15.16
C MET A 240 -14.38 -12.95 -14.78
N GLU A 241 -15.25 -13.28 -15.73
CA GLU A 241 -16.46 -14.07 -15.43
C GLU A 241 -16.10 -15.44 -14.86
N SER A 242 -15.21 -16.18 -15.54
CA SER A 242 -14.70 -17.46 -15.03
C SER A 242 -13.96 -17.34 -13.69
N PHE A 243 -13.26 -16.23 -13.44
CA PHE A 243 -12.62 -15.96 -12.16
C PHE A 243 -13.66 -15.80 -11.04
N VAL A 244 -14.71 -15.00 -11.28
CA VAL A 244 -15.79 -14.74 -10.34
C VAL A 244 -16.56 -16.03 -10.04
N GLU A 245 -16.92 -16.81 -11.07
CA GLU A 245 -17.61 -18.09 -10.89
C GLU A 245 -16.82 -19.07 -10.04
N ARG A 246 -15.52 -19.22 -10.34
CA ARG A 246 -14.63 -20.05 -9.52
C ARG A 246 -14.60 -19.55 -8.08
N LYS A 247 -14.49 -18.24 -7.84
CA LYS A 247 -14.46 -17.67 -6.49
C LYS A 247 -15.75 -17.93 -5.71
N MET A 248 -16.91 -17.83 -6.35
CA MET A 248 -18.18 -18.16 -5.71
C MET A 248 -18.29 -19.65 -5.36
N LEU A 249 -17.76 -20.54 -6.18
CA LEU A 249 -17.71 -21.97 -5.84
C LEU A 249 -16.75 -22.23 -4.66
N GLU A 250 -15.63 -21.51 -4.59
CA GLU A 250 -14.67 -21.65 -3.50
C GLU A 250 -15.29 -21.27 -2.14
N THR A 251 -16.13 -20.22 -2.08
CA THR A 251 -16.78 -19.77 -0.84
C THR A 251 -17.81 -20.77 -0.29
N GLU A 252 -18.39 -21.63 -1.14
CA GLU A 252 -19.31 -22.70 -0.71
C GLU A 252 -18.59 -23.83 0.05
N THR A 253 -17.36 -24.15 -0.35
CA THR A 253 -16.64 -25.33 0.17
C THR A 253 -15.88 -25.09 1.48
N ARG A 254 -15.57 -23.81 1.79
CA ARG A 254 -14.82 -23.36 2.99
C ARG A 254 -13.56 -24.16 3.33
N VAL A 255 -12.89 -24.75 2.33
CA VAL A 255 -11.68 -25.57 2.55
C VAL A 255 -10.57 -24.69 3.11
N LEU A 256 -9.98 -25.10 4.23
CA LEU A 256 -8.78 -24.47 4.78
C LEU A 256 -7.57 -24.91 3.95
N ALA A 257 -6.82 -23.93 3.46
CA ALA A 257 -5.57 -24.13 2.76
C ALA A 257 -4.49 -23.37 3.52
N TRP A 258 -3.39 -24.04 3.85
CA TRP A 258 -2.19 -23.44 4.39
C TRP A 258 -0.99 -24.07 3.68
N ASP A 259 0.08 -23.31 3.50
CA ASP A 259 1.36 -23.81 3.03
C ASP A 259 2.10 -24.35 4.27
N PRO A 260 2.25 -25.68 4.45
CA PRO A 260 3.00 -26.23 5.57
C PRO A 260 4.48 -26.20 5.19
N ASP A 261 5.17 -25.14 5.60
CA ASP A 261 6.63 -24.92 5.57
C ASP A 261 7.49 -25.91 4.72
#